data_AF-A0AAJ2NSE7-F1
#
_entry.id   AF-A0AAJ2NSE7-F1
#
_cell.length_a   1.000
_cell.length_b   1.000
_cell.length_c   1.000
_cell.angle_alpha   90.00
_cell.angle_beta   90.00
_cell.angle_gamma   90.00
#
_symmetry.space_group_name_H-M   'P 1'
#
loop_
_entity.id
_entity.type
_entity.pdbx_description
1 polymer ?
#
loop_
_entity_poly.entity_id
_entity_poly.type
_entity_poly.pdbx_seq_one_letter_code
_entity_poly.pdbx_strand_id
1 'polypeptide(L)'
;RKITWLDFFGECKKNGGKFPRLDISIDDKKIYFEIPFLFDKIRNGEAISRFKKTDYNGSLLMEDGEQGGTTLYFGAKKHSEVYFCFYQKNYEQAEKYNKPVEEYREWNRYELR
;
A
#
# COMPACT_ATOMS: atom_id res chain seq x y z
N ARG A 1 -2.24 26.80 19.41
CA ARG A 1 -1.86 26.91 17.98
C ARG A 1 -1.89 25.50 17.41
N LYS A 2 -2.57 25.23 16.29
CA LYS A 2 -2.61 23.90 15.69
C LYS A 2 -1.27 23.67 14.97
N ILE A 3 -0.50 22.68 15.40
CA ILE A 3 0.77 22.30 14.76
C ILE A 3 0.44 21.49 13.51
N THR A 4 0.98 21.87 12.37
CA THR A 4 0.86 21.11 11.11
C THR A 4 1.99 20.10 10.97
N TRP A 5 1.88 19.16 10.01
CA TRP A 5 3.00 18.28 9.66
C TRP A 5 4.24 19.07 9.21
N LEU A 6 4.05 20.16 8.46
CA LEU A 6 5.14 21.05 8.05
C LEU A 6 5.84 21.69 9.25
N ASP A 7 5.08 22.18 10.23
CA ASP A 7 5.64 22.73 11.46
C ASP A 7 6.44 21.67 12.23
N PHE A 8 5.90 20.46 12.34
CA PHE A 8 6.56 19.33 13.00
C PHE A 8 7.88 18.95 12.33
N PHE A 9 7.88 18.71 11.01
CA PHE A 9 9.10 18.38 10.27
C PHE A 9 10.13 19.52 10.31
N GLY A 10 9.65 20.77 10.27
CA GLY A 10 10.50 21.95 10.45
C GLY A 10 11.20 21.95 11.80
N GLU A 11 10.47 21.65 12.88
CA GLU A 11 11.02 21.59 14.23
C GLU A 11 12.00 20.42 14.40
N CYS A 12 11.68 19.23 13.89
CA CYS A 12 12.60 18.10 13.86
C CYS A 12 13.92 18.46 13.18
N LYS A 13 13.87 19.15 12.02
CA LYS A 13 15.06 19.57 11.30
C LYS A 13 15.89 20.59 12.08
N LYS A 14 15.26 21.57 12.73
CA LYS A 14 15.94 22.57 13.57
C LYS A 14 16.71 21.93 14.72
N ASN A 15 16.19 20.84 15.27
CA ASN A 15 16.79 20.10 16.38
C ASN A 15 17.72 18.96 15.92
N GLY A 16 18.19 18.97 14.66
CA GLY A 16 19.15 18.00 14.15
C GLY A 16 18.57 16.61 13.81
N GLY A 17 17.25 16.50 13.69
CA GLY A 17 16.56 15.26 13.32
C GLY A 17 16.95 14.75 11.93
N LYS A 18 17.04 13.43 11.81
CA LYS A 18 17.32 12.71 10.56
C LYS A 18 16.12 11.87 10.16
N PHE A 19 15.83 11.81 8.87
CA PHE A 19 14.71 11.03 8.32
C PHE A 19 15.26 9.91 7.43
N PRO A 20 15.76 8.81 8.02
CA PRO A 20 16.27 7.68 7.24
C PRO A 20 15.19 6.99 6.41
N ARG A 21 13.91 7.24 6.73
CA ARG A 21 12.75 6.72 6.02
C ARG A 21 11.58 7.69 6.13
N LEU A 22 10.85 7.87 5.03
CA LEU A 22 9.61 8.64 4.97
C LEU A 22 8.67 7.98 3.97
N ASP A 23 7.58 7.41 4.47
CA ASP A 23 6.56 6.78 3.65
C ASP A 23 5.43 7.79 3.42
N ILE A 24 5.03 7.99 2.17
CA ILE A 24 3.86 8.79 1.80
C ILE A 24 2.80 7.89 1.20
N SER A 25 1.52 8.22 1.42
CA SER A 25 0.42 7.39 0.96
C SER A 25 -0.75 8.20 0.42
N ILE A 26 -1.50 7.59 -0.50
CA ILE A 26 -2.77 8.10 -1.02
C ILE A 26 -3.83 7.05 -0.74
N ASP A 27 -4.96 7.50 -0.17
CA ASP A 27 -6.15 6.68 0.01
C ASP A 27 -7.11 6.88 -1.16
N ASP A 28 -7.39 5.81 -1.88
CA ASP A 28 -8.38 5.76 -2.94
C ASP A 28 -9.65 5.08 -2.43
N LYS A 29 -10.65 5.91 -2.14
CA LYS A 29 -11.98 5.52 -1.66
C LYS A 29 -13.02 5.47 -2.78
N LYS A 30 -12.63 5.81 -4.02
CA LYS A 30 -13.48 5.74 -5.21
C LYS A 30 -13.22 4.46 -6.01
N ILE A 31 -12.03 3.89 -5.87
CA ILE A 31 -11.52 2.73 -6.62
C ILE A 31 -11.43 3.05 -8.11
N TYR A 32 -10.35 3.72 -8.50
CA TYR A 32 -10.07 3.96 -9.92
C TYR A 32 -9.69 2.69 -10.67
N PHE A 33 -9.12 1.71 -9.97
CA PHE A 33 -8.78 0.40 -10.47
C PHE A 33 -8.67 -0.58 -9.29
N GLU A 34 -9.03 -1.83 -9.54
CA GLU A 34 -8.87 -2.89 -8.56
C GLU A 34 -7.41 -3.37 -8.51
N ILE A 35 -6.89 -3.66 -7.31
CA ILE A 35 -5.53 -4.20 -7.16
C ILE A 35 -5.38 -5.57 -7.84
N PRO A 36 -6.34 -6.51 -7.73
CA PRO A 36 -6.31 -7.75 -8.51
C PRO A 36 -6.24 -7.53 -10.03
N PHE A 37 -6.97 -6.54 -10.56
CA PHE A 37 -6.89 -6.20 -11.98
C PHE A 37 -5.49 -5.75 -12.38
N LEU A 38 -4.83 -4.91 -11.57
CA LEU A 38 -3.44 -4.52 -11.83
C LEU A 38 -2.49 -5.72 -11.78
N PHE A 39 -2.70 -6.65 -10.85
CA PHE A 39 -1.91 -7.88 -10.76
C PHE A 39 -2.00 -8.70 -12.05
N ASP A 40 -3.21 -8.88 -12.58
CA ASP A 40 -3.43 -9.62 -13.82
C ASP A 40 -2.75 -8.94 -15.02
N LYS A 41 -2.80 -7.61 -15.11
CA LYS A 41 -2.08 -6.83 -16.13
C LYS A 41 -0.57 -7.08 -16.08
N ILE A 42 0.01 -7.11 -14.88
CA ILE A 42 1.43 -7.41 -14.70
C ILE A 42 1.73 -8.85 -15.10
N ARG A 43 0.92 -9.82 -14.66
CA ARG A 43 1.09 -11.25 -14.98
C ARG A 43 1.01 -11.52 -16.48
N ASN A 44 0.19 -10.79 -17.20
CA ASN A 44 0.04 -10.90 -18.66
C ASN A 44 1.14 -10.18 -19.44
N GLY A 45 2.12 -9.54 -18.77
CA GLY A 45 3.19 -8.79 -19.43
C GLY A 45 2.74 -7.44 -20.00
N GLU A 46 1.62 -6.90 -19.52
CA GLU A 46 1.03 -5.63 -20.00
C GLU A 46 1.51 -4.41 -19.19
N ALA A 47 2.49 -4.59 -18.30
CA ALA A 47 3.05 -3.53 -17.46
C ALA A 47 4.48 -3.15 -17.89
N ILE A 48 4.72 -1.85 -18.07
CA ILE A 48 6.05 -1.29 -18.33
C ILE A 48 6.52 -0.55 -17.08
N SER A 49 7.69 -0.91 -16.55
CA SER A 49 8.20 -0.33 -15.31
C SER A 49 9.73 -0.23 -15.28
N ARG A 50 10.25 0.71 -14.47
CA ARG A 50 11.68 0.75 -14.11
C ARG A 50 12.06 -0.38 -13.17
N PHE A 51 11.12 -0.88 -12.38
CA PHE A 51 11.33 -2.04 -11.52
C PHE A 51 11.39 -3.31 -12.37
N LYS A 52 12.41 -4.14 -12.13
CA LYS A 52 12.61 -5.40 -12.87
C LYS A 52 11.81 -6.57 -12.30
N LYS A 53 11.37 -6.44 -11.04
CA LYS A 53 10.61 -7.46 -10.32
C LYS A 53 9.50 -6.80 -9.51
N THR A 54 8.40 -7.51 -9.38
CA THR A 54 7.31 -7.21 -8.46
C THR A 54 7.16 -8.41 -7.52
N ASP A 55 6.93 -8.14 -6.25
CA ASP A 55 6.43 -9.15 -5.33
C ASP A 55 4.93 -8.91 -5.14
N TYR A 56 4.19 -9.94 -4.77
CA TYR A 56 2.78 -9.81 -4.41
C TYR A 56 2.49 -10.67 -3.19
N ASN A 57 1.47 -10.27 -2.43
CA ASN A 57 0.93 -11.05 -1.34
C ASN A 57 -0.59 -11.07 -1.46
N GLY A 58 -1.20 -12.22 -1.20
CA GLY A 58 -2.64 -12.40 -1.20
C GLY A 58 -3.03 -13.50 -0.22
N SER A 59 -4.28 -13.49 0.22
CA SER A 59 -4.86 -14.52 1.07
C SER A 59 -6.03 -15.21 0.38
N LEU A 60 -6.37 -16.40 0.86
CA LEU A 60 -7.55 -17.18 0.45
C LEU A 60 -8.27 -17.59 1.74
N LEU A 61 -9.59 -17.43 1.77
CA LEU A 61 -10.42 -17.95 2.85
C LEU A 61 -10.51 -19.47 2.71
N MET A 62 -10.25 -20.22 3.78
CA MET A 62 -10.24 -21.69 3.73
C MET A 62 -11.65 -22.29 3.66
N GLU A 63 -12.67 -21.57 4.10
CA GLU A 63 -14.05 -22.07 4.17
C GLU A 63 -14.68 -22.20 2.78
N ASP A 64 -14.45 -21.22 1.91
CA ASP A 64 -15.10 -21.11 0.59
C ASP A 64 -14.12 -20.89 -0.57
N GLY A 65 -12.83 -20.67 -0.28
CA GLY A 65 -11.80 -20.40 -1.28
C GLY A 65 -11.84 -18.98 -1.83
N GLU A 66 -12.61 -18.06 -1.23
CA GLU A 66 -12.68 -16.68 -1.69
C GLU A 66 -11.32 -15.96 -1.55
N GLN A 67 -10.99 -15.15 -2.55
CA GLN A 67 -9.76 -14.38 -2.55
C GLN A 67 -9.85 -13.23 -1.56
N GLY A 68 -8.95 -13.21 -0.58
CA GLY A 68 -8.78 -12.12 0.35
C GLY A 68 -8.03 -10.93 -0.26
N GLY A 69 -7.54 -10.04 0.62
CA GLY A 69 -6.88 -8.81 0.19
C GLY A 69 -5.61 -9.05 -0.63
N THR A 70 -5.50 -8.36 -1.76
CA THR A 70 -4.32 -8.39 -2.63
C THR A 70 -3.41 -7.19 -2.34
N THR A 71 -2.10 -7.45 -2.28
CA THR A 71 -1.03 -6.46 -2.14
C THR A 71 0.03 -6.66 -3.22
N LEU A 72 0.42 -5.57 -3.89
CA LEU A 72 1.49 -5.51 -4.87
C LEU A 72 2.64 -4.67 -4.34
N TYR A 73 3.86 -5.18 -4.51
CA TYR A 73 5.10 -4.49 -4.18
C TYR A 73 5.95 -4.31 -5.43
N PHE A 74 6.29 -3.07 -5.77
CA PHE A 74 7.15 -2.77 -6.90
C PHE A 74 8.52 -2.33 -6.38
N GLY A 75 9.57 -3.10 -6.73
CA GLY A 75 10.91 -2.91 -6.18
C GLY A 75 11.18 -3.79 -4.96
N ALA A 76 12.44 -3.82 -4.54
CA ALA A 76 12.92 -4.73 -3.49
C ALA A 76 12.85 -4.07 -2.11
N LYS A 77 11.89 -4.49 -1.27
CA LYS A 77 11.65 -3.95 0.09
C LYS A 77 12.89 -3.74 0.97
N LYS A 78 13.93 -4.58 0.81
CA LYS A 78 15.13 -4.57 1.66
C LYS A 78 16.32 -3.82 1.07
N HIS A 79 16.33 -3.59 -0.24
CA HIS A 79 17.55 -3.16 -0.94
C HIS A 79 17.34 -1.91 -1.81
N SER A 80 16.11 -1.47 -2.04
CA SER A 80 15.85 -0.23 -2.76
C SER A 80 15.69 0.95 -1.82
N GLU A 81 16.20 2.11 -2.22
CA GLU A 81 15.92 3.40 -1.56
C GLU A 81 14.46 3.83 -1.73
N VAL A 82 13.76 3.29 -2.74
CA VAL A 82 12.35 3.54 -3.02
C VAL A 82 11.66 2.27 -3.49
N TYR A 83 10.53 1.92 -2.88
CA TYR A 83 9.62 0.89 -3.37
C TYR A 83 8.15 1.31 -3.23
N PHE A 84 7.29 0.77 -4.10
CA PHE A 84 5.85 1.00 -4.01
C PHE A 84 5.13 -0.16 -3.32
N CYS A 85 4.06 0.15 -2.59
CA CYS A 85 3.15 -0.82 -2.00
C CYS A 85 1.70 -0.43 -2.29
N PHE A 86 1.03 -1.18 -3.16
CA PHE A 86 -0.36 -0.95 -3.55
C PHE A 86 -1.22 -2.10 -3.01
N TYR A 87 -2.29 -1.80 -2.26
CA TYR A 87 -3.08 -2.85 -1.62
C TYR A 87 -4.51 -2.43 -1.32
N GLN A 88 -5.36 -3.44 -1.17
CA GLN A 88 -6.72 -3.27 -0.70
C GLN A 88 -6.72 -3.06 0.82
N LYS A 89 -6.79 -1.78 1.21
CA LYS A 89 -6.68 -1.32 2.60
C LYS A 89 -7.90 -1.70 3.44
N ASN A 90 -9.09 -1.82 2.84
CA ASN A 90 -10.26 -2.37 3.52
C ASN A 90 -10.02 -3.80 4.02
N TYR A 91 -9.46 -4.67 3.17
CA TYR A 91 -9.13 -6.05 3.56
C TYR A 91 -8.03 -6.08 4.64
N GLU A 92 -6.97 -5.27 4.51
CA GLU A 92 -5.92 -5.21 5.55
C GLU A 92 -6.47 -4.73 6.90
N GLN A 93 -7.37 -3.75 6.91
CA GLN A 93 -7.98 -3.27 8.15
C GLN A 93 -8.97 -4.30 8.72
N ALA A 94 -9.75 -4.96 7.88
CA ALA A 94 -10.64 -6.04 8.30
C ALA A 94 -9.88 -7.17 8.99
N GLU A 95 -8.78 -7.64 8.39
CA GLU A 95 -7.88 -8.64 8.98
C GLU A 95 -7.27 -8.14 10.30
N LYS A 96 -6.69 -6.93 10.29
CA LYS A 96 -6.01 -6.35 11.46
C LYS A 96 -6.91 -6.21 12.68
N TYR A 97 -8.18 -5.88 12.47
CA TYR A 97 -9.14 -5.67 13.56
C TYR A 97 -10.08 -6.87 13.75
N ASN A 98 -9.87 -7.97 13.02
CA ASN A 98 -10.72 -9.16 13.03
C ASN A 98 -12.20 -8.81 12.87
N LYS A 99 -12.50 -8.03 11.83
CA LYS A 99 -13.83 -7.53 11.49
C LYS A 99 -14.22 -7.97 10.07
N PRO A 100 -15.51 -8.12 9.78
CA PRO A 100 -15.99 -8.35 8.42
C PRO A 100 -15.51 -7.23 7.49
N VAL A 101 -15.09 -7.57 6.27
CA VAL A 101 -14.60 -6.58 5.29
C VAL A 101 -15.72 -5.63 4.85
N GLU A 102 -16.97 -6.08 4.93
CA GLU A 102 -18.19 -5.35 4.59
C GLU A 102 -18.43 -4.15 5.53
N GLU A 103 -17.85 -4.16 6.74
CA GLU A 103 -17.85 -2.99 7.63
C GLU A 103 -17.00 -1.83 7.06
N TYR A 104 -16.09 -2.14 6.15
CA TYR A 104 -15.23 -1.18 5.49
C TYR A 104 -15.74 -0.90 4.09
N ARG A 105 -15.89 0.39 3.78
CA ARG A 105 -16.08 0.81 2.38
C ARG A 105 -14.88 0.43 1.55
N GLU A 106 -15.09 0.31 0.26
CA GLU A 106 -14.00 0.11 -0.70
C GLU A 106 -12.85 1.10 -0.45
N TRP A 107 -11.64 0.54 -0.39
CA TRP A 107 -10.48 1.31 0.00
C TRP A 107 -9.20 0.67 -0.53
N ASN A 108 -8.59 1.32 -1.49
CA ASN A 108 -7.20 1.04 -1.87
C ASN A 108 -6.27 2.05 -1.21
N ARG A 109 -5.05 1.61 -0.93
CA ARG A 109 -3.95 2.50 -0.53
C ARG A 109 -2.74 2.28 -1.41
N TYR A 110 -2.14 3.39 -1.83
CA TYR A 110 -0.90 3.41 -2.62
C TYR A 110 0.17 4.11 -1.80
N GLU A 111 1.29 3.43 -1.56
CA GLU A 111 2.37 3.96 -0.74
C GLU A 111 3.68 4.01 -1.52
N LEU A 112 4.39 5.13 -1.40
CA LEU A 112 5.81 5.26 -1.78
C LEU A 112 6.60 5.19 -0.48
N ARG A 113 7.51 4.22 -0.40
CA ARG A 113 8.26 3.86 0.80
C ARG A 113 9.75 3.81 0.53
#